data_AF-A0AAW1KHG5-F1
#
_entry.id   AF-A0AAW1KHG5-F1
#
_cell.length_a   1.000
_cell.length_b   1.000
_cell.length_c   1.000
_cell.angle_alpha   90.00
_cell.angle_beta   90.00
_cell.angle_gamma   90.00
#
_symmetry.space_group_name_H-M   'P 1'
#
loop_
_entity.id
_entity.type
_entity.pdbx_description
1 polymer ?
#
loop_
_entity_poly.entity_id
_entity_poly.type
_entity_poly.pdbx_seq_one_letter_code
_entity_poly.pdbx_strand_id
1 'polypeptide(L)'
;MSVVRETHENFNNKRFQSVERPKNITPDYVLRLQTITDTYLCSPDANIYDIDFTRFKIRDLESGAILFEIAKPVAETIEDNNEKLVENDEAIDPNSGRFVRYQFTPQFLKLKTVGATVEFTVGSKPVNKFRMIEKHFFRDKLLKTFDFEFGFCIPYSRNTCEHIYEFPTLPPDLVNEMIACPFETRSDSFYFVDDCLIMHNKADYAYNGGNST
;
A
#
# COMPACT_ATOMS: atom_id res chain seq x y z
N MET A 1 -36.27 56.09 -8.96
CA MET A 1 -36.72 55.18 -7.87
C MET A 1 -37.38 53.99 -8.55
N SER A 2 -37.03 52.72 -8.40
CA SER A 2 -36.07 52.02 -7.56
C SER A 2 -35.71 50.71 -8.28
N VAL A 3 -34.44 50.30 -8.19
CA VAL A 3 -33.99 48.96 -8.62
C VAL A 3 -34.26 48.01 -7.46
N VAL A 4 -35.14 47.02 -7.65
CA VAL A 4 -35.33 45.91 -6.72
C VAL A 4 -34.49 44.75 -7.25
N ARG A 5 -33.48 44.36 -6.49
CA ARG A 5 -32.68 43.16 -6.69
C ARG A 5 -33.45 41.99 -6.09
N GLU A 6 -33.89 41.05 -6.92
CA GLU A 6 -34.35 39.73 -6.45
C GLU A 6 -33.22 38.71 -6.55
N THR A 7 -33.19 37.90 -5.51
CA THR A 7 -32.15 37.00 -5.04
C THR A 7 -32.03 35.75 -5.91
N HIS A 8 -30.84 35.48 -6.42
CA HIS A 8 -30.49 34.19 -7.00
C HIS A 8 -30.27 33.19 -5.86
N GLU A 9 -31.12 32.17 -5.76
CA GLU A 9 -30.98 31.07 -4.84
C GLU A 9 -29.65 30.35 -5.10
N ASN A 10 -28.74 30.39 -4.11
CA ASN A 10 -27.55 29.57 -4.10
C ASN A 10 -27.94 28.17 -3.61
N PHE A 11 -27.88 27.20 -4.52
CA PHE A 11 -27.93 25.79 -4.18
C PHE A 11 -26.89 25.48 -3.10
N ASN A 12 -27.39 25.00 -1.95
CA ASN A 12 -26.58 24.62 -0.81
C ASN A 12 -25.53 23.57 -1.22
N ASN A 13 -24.29 24.04 -1.23
CA ASN A 13 -23.09 23.26 -1.38
C ASN A 13 -22.99 22.29 -0.18
N LYS A 14 -23.19 20.98 -0.41
CA LYS A 14 -22.86 19.95 0.58
C LYS A 14 -21.36 20.00 0.80
N ARG A 15 -20.98 20.71 1.87
CA ARG A 15 -19.64 20.78 2.42
C ARG A 15 -19.20 19.36 2.78
N PHE A 16 -18.43 18.72 1.89
CA PHE A 16 -17.62 17.57 2.26
C PHE A 16 -16.82 17.98 3.49
N GLN A 17 -17.03 17.28 4.61
CA GLN A 17 -16.25 17.48 5.81
C GLN A 17 -14.81 17.15 5.46
N SER A 18 -13.96 18.19 5.34
CA SER A 18 -12.53 18.03 5.34
C SER A 18 -12.15 17.41 6.68
N VAL A 19 -11.87 16.11 6.70
CA VAL A 19 -11.33 15.42 7.87
C VAL A 19 -10.03 16.12 8.23
N GLU A 20 -10.00 16.84 9.36
CA GLU A 20 -8.76 17.43 9.87
C GLU A 20 -7.72 16.31 10.05
N ARG A 21 -6.57 16.45 9.40
CA ARG A 21 -5.48 15.47 9.51
C ARG A 21 -5.00 15.45 10.96
N PRO A 22 -5.11 14.31 11.68
CA PRO A 22 -4.61 14.25 13.04
C PRO A 22 -3.09 14.40 13.07
N LYS A 23 -2.56 15.05 14.13
CA LYS A 23 -1.10 15.22 14.32
C LYS A 23 -0.35 13.87 14.36
N ASN A 24 -1.01 12.83 14.88
CA ASN A 24 -0.50 11.46 14.90
C ASN A 24 -1.55 10.54 14.27
N ILE A 25 -1.17 9.82 13.22
CA ILE A 25 -2.03 8.84 12.57
C ILE A 25 -1.97 7.53 13.35
N THR A 26 -3.12 7.07 13.84
CA THR A 26 -3.26 5.84 14.63
C THR A 26 -3.94 4.71 13.82
N PRO A 27 -3.83 3.45 14.27
CA PRO A 27 -4.57 2.33 13.68
C PRO A 27 -6.08 2.61 13.58
N ASP A 28 -6.68 3.12 14.66
CA ASP A 28 -8.11 3.45 14.71
C ASP A 28 -8.52 4.51 13.67
N TYR A 29 -7.63 5.47 13.38
CA TYR A 29 -7.88 6.46 12.34
C TYR A 29 -7.98 5.80 10.97
N VAL A 30 -7.01 4.95 10.60
CA VAL A 30 -6.98 4.32 9.26
C VAL A 30 -8.08 3.28 9.10
N LEU A 31 -8.48 2.59 10.17
CA LEU A 31 -9.62 1.67 10.17
C LEU A 31 -10.93 2.37 9.79
N ARG A 32 -11.12 3.64 10.18
CA ARG A 32 -12.30 4.44 9.83
C ARG A 32 -12.29 5.01 8.41
N LEU A 33 -11.17 4.98 7.70
CA LEU A 33 -11.11 5.48 6.32
C LEU A 33 -12.04 4.67 5.40
N GLN A 34 -12.85 5.36 4.61
CA GLN A 34 -13.78 4.73 3.66
C GLN A 34 -13.31 4.84 2.20
N THR A 35 -12.29 5.65 1.96
CA THR A 35 -11.73 5.90 0.63
C THR A 35 -10.21 5.74 0.66
N ILE A 36 -9.63 5.55 -0.52
CA ILE A 36 -8.18 5.67 -0.72
C ILE A 36 -7.72 7.07 -0.30
N THR A 37 -6.52 7.17 0.26
CA THR A 37 -5.94 8.46 0.63
C THR A 37 -5.34 9.16 -0.60
N ASP A 38 -5.56 10.48 -0.73
CA ASP A 38 -5.02 11.26 -1.86
C ASP A 38 -3.50 11.43 -1.80
N THR A 39 -2.95 11.48 -0.59
CA THR A 39 -1.52 11.70 -0.33
C THR A 39 -1.00 10.70 0.70
N TYR A 40 0.32 10.55 0.79
CA TYR A 40 0.91 9.80 1.88
C TYR A 40 0.59 10.44 3.24
N LEU A 41 0.34 9.61 4.26
CA LEU A 41 0.00 10.06 5.62
C LEU A 41 1.23 10.23 6.54
N CYS A 42 2.43 9.87 6.08
CA CYS A 42 3.69 10.10 6.81
C CYS A 42 4.87 10.34 5.85
N SER A 43 5.86 11.09 6.31
CA SER A 43 7.16 11.28 5.62
C SER A 43 7.94 9.95 5.57
N PRO A 44 8.88 9.76 4.63
CA PRO A 44 9.93 8.74 4.74
C PRO A 44 10.67 8.79 6.07
N ASP A 45 10.93 9.99 6.62
CA ASP A 45 11.65 10.18 7.88
C ASP A 45 10.90 9.64 9.11
N ALA A 46 9.61 9.32 8.98
CA ALA A 46 8.85 8.67 10.05
C ALA A 46 9.33 7.24 10.33
N ASN A 47 10.03 6.61 9.37
CA ASN A 47 10.64 5.29 9.53
C ASN A 47 11.95 5.37 10.33
N ILE A 48 11.86 5.80 11.60
CA ILE A 48 13.01 5.96 12.50
C ILE A 48 13.63 4.63 12.97
N TYR A 49 13.08 3.50 12.52
CA TYR A 49 13.48 2.13 12.86
C TYR A 49 14.28 1.47 11.73
N ASP A 50 14.46 2.18 10.61
CA ASP A 50 15.13 1.70 9.40
C ASP A 50 14.57 0.34 8.94
N ILE A 51 13.23 0.20 8.97
CA ILE A 51 12.58 -0.99 8.44
C ILE A 51 12.69 -0.94 6.92
N ASP A 52 13.30 -1.95 6.32
CA ASP A 52 13.43 -2.04 4.87
C ASP A 52 12.93 -3.38 4.32
N PHE A 53 11.98 -3.31 3.39
CA PHE A 53 11.41 -4.49 2.74
C PHE A 53 12.31 -4.93 1.58
N THR A 54 12.92 -6.10 1.71
CA THR A 54 13.94 -6.59 0.77
C THR A 54 13.40 -7.64 -0.19
N ARG A 55 12.34 -8.36 0.18
CA ARG A 55 11.68 -9.33 -0.70
C ARG A 55 10.19 -9.40 -0.43
N PHE A 56 9.41 -9.55 -1.49
CA PHE A 56 7.99 -9.79 -1.42
C PHE A 56 7.59 -10.83 -2.44
N LYS A 57 6.89 -11.88 -2.00
CA LYS A 57 6.46 -13.01 -2.82
C LYS A 57 5.02 -13.36 -2.50
N ILE A 58 4.18 -13.47 -3.52
CA ILE A 58 2.80 -13.95 -3.41
C ILE A 58 2.71 -15.34 -4.05
N ARG A 59 2.15 -16.30 -3.32
CA ARG A 59 1.81 -17.62 -3.84
C ARG A 59 0.33 -17.94 -3.63
N ASP A 60 -0.26 -18.66 -4.57
CA ASP A 60 -1.54 -19.33 -4.36
C ASP A 60 -1.34 -20.49 -3.37
N LEU A 61 -2.15 -20.54 -2.31
CA LEU A 61 -2.05 -21.60 -1.30
C LEU A 61 -2.72 -22.91 -1.75
N GLU A 62 -3.66 -22.87 -2.71
CA GLU A 62 -4.29 -24.09 -3.23
C GLU A 62 -3.37 -24.81 -4.23
N SER A 63 -2.80 -24.08 -5.20
CA SER A 63 -1.93 -24.69 -6.23
C SER A 63 -0.43 -24.65 -5.91
N GLY A 64 0.01 -23.79 -4.99
CA GLY A 64 1.42 -23.51 -4.73
C GLY A 64 2.11 -22.63 -5.79
N ALA A 65 1.39 -22.17 -6.83
CA ALA A 65 1.94 -21.35 -7.89
C ALA A 65 2.40 -19.98 -7.36
N ILE A 66 3.59 -19.53 -7.77
CA ILE A 66 4.08 -18.18 -7.47
C ILE A 66 3.39 -17.21 -8.45
N LEU A 67 2.61 -16.28 -7.90
CA LEU A 67 1.83 -15.31 -8.65
C LEU A 67 2.62 -14.01 -8.87
N PHE A 68 3.51 -13.68 -7.94
CA PHE A 68 4.35 -12.50 -7.99
C PHE A 68 5.57 -12.68 -7.11
N GLU A 69 6.71 -12.15 -7.54
CA GLU A 69 7.90 -12.07 -6.72
C GLU A 69 8.74 -10.86 -7.12
N ILE A 70 9.19 -10.12 -6.12
CA ILE A 70 10.17 -9.04 -6.27
C ILE A 70 11.17 -9.12 -5.13
N ALA A 71 12.44 -8.90 -5.45
CA ALA A 71 13.51 -8.77 -4.48
C ALA A 71 14.31 -7.51 -4.82
N LYS A 72 14.70 -6.75 -3.80
CA LYS A 72 15.71 -5.71 -3.97
C LYS A 72 17.03 -6.39 -4.31
N PRO A 73 17.80 -5.87 -5.29
CA PRO A 73 19.14 -6.38 -5.53
C PRO A 73 19.95 -6.23 -4.24
N VAL A 74 20.59 -7.31 -3.81
CA VAL A 74 21.48 -7.28 -2.65
C VAL A 74 22.65 -6.38 -3.04
N ALA A 75 22.84 -5.28 -2.30
CA ALA A 75 24.09 -4.55 -2.36
C ALA A 75 25.14 -5.44 -1.69
N GLU A 76 25.67 -6.42 -2.44
CA GLU A 76 26.86 -7.14 -2.01
C GLU A 76 27.95 -6.08 -1.83
N THR A 77 28.60 -6.11 -0.67
CA THR A 77 29.82 -5.38 -0.37
C THR A 77 30.86 -5.62 -1.46
N ILE A 78 30.88 -4.75 -2.47
CA ILE A 78 32.04 -4.56 -3.33
C ILE A 78 33.03 -3.74 -2.51
N GLU A 79 33.84 -4.43 -1.70
CA GLU A 79 35.18 -3.95 -1.45
C GLU A 79 35.91 -3.90 -2.81
N ASP A 80 36.51 -2.75 -3.12
CA ASP A 80 37.30 -2.43 -4.30
C ASP A 80 36.59 -2.39 -5.67
N ASN A 81 36.12 -1.20 -6.06
CA ASN A 81 36.83 -0.43 -7.08
C ASN A 81 36.26 0.99 -7.26
N ASN A 82 37.16 1.97 -7.20
CA ASN A 82 36.93 3.37 -7.57
C ASN A 82 36.55 3.49 -9.06
N GLU A 83 35.27 3.41 -9.39
CA GLU A 83 34.77 4.01 -10.63
C GLU A 83 33.55 4.87 -10.33
N LYS A 84 33.76 6.18 -10.47
CA LYS A 84 32.76 7.23 -10.39
C LYS A 84 31.63 6.93 -11.37
N LEU A 85 30.58 6.27 -10.90
CA LEU A 85 29.29 6.32 -11.56
C LEU A 85 28.77 7.74 -11.36
N VAL A 86 28.62 8.43 -12.48
CA VAL A 86 28.15 9.80 -12.60
C VAL A 86 26.83 9.91 -11.83
N GLU A 87 26.86 10.61 -10.70
CA GLU A 87 25.67 11.06 -9.99
C GLU A 87 24.92 11.98 -10.95
N ASN A 88 23.93 11.42 -11.64
CA ASN A 88 22.88 12.23 -12.20
C ASN A 88 22.12 12.77 -10.99
N ASP A 89 22.35 14.04 -10.68
CA ASP A 89 21.70 14.86 -9.66
C ASP A 89 20.21 15.10 -10.01
N GLU A 90 19.51 14.05 -10.39
CA GLU A 90 18.06 14.01 -10.40
C GLU A 90 17.65 13.72 -8.96
N ALA A 91 16.96 14.68 -8.33
CA ALA A 91 16.39 14.53 -7.00
C ALA A 91 15.70 13.15 -6.90
N ILE A 92 16.33 12.20 -6.20
CA ILE A 92 15.77 10.88 -5.95
C ILE A 92 14.43 11.15 -5.28
N ASP A 93 13.32 10.80 -5.95
CA ASP A 93 11.98 10.99 -5.38
C ASP A 93 11.98 10.34 -4.00
N PRO A 94 11.74 11.09 -2.92
CA PRO A 94 11.69 10.52 -1.57
C PRO A 94 10.60 9.45 -1.42
N ASN A 95 9.66 9.35 -2.38
CA ASN A 95 8.67 8.29 -2.46
C ASN A 95 9.06 7.13 -3.39
N SER A 96 10.26 7.15 -3.97
CA SER A 96 10.79 6.07 -4.82
C SER A 96 10.77 4.75 -4.03
N GLY A 97 9.95 3.79 -4.48
CA GLY A 97 9.76 2.50 -3.83
C GLY A 97 8.55 2.39 -2.87
N ARG A 98 7.82 3.48 -2.61
CA ARG A 98 6.56 3.46 -1.81
C ARG A 98 5.30 3.19 -2.63
N PHE A 99 5.42 3.17 -3.96
CA PHE A 99 4.33 2.86 -4.89
C PHE A 99 4.67 1.62 -5.72
N VAL A 100 3.73 0.66 -5.80
CA VAL A 100 3.88 -0.55 -6.62
C VAL A 100 2.69 -0.69 -7.56
N ARG A 101 2.97 -0.92 -8.84
CA ARG A 101 1.95 -1.23 -9.86
C ARG A 101 1.94 -2.72 -10.15
N TYR A 102 0.84 -3.38 -9.82
CA TYR A 102 0.67 -4.81 -10.05
C TYR A 102 -0.08 -5.07 -11.34
N GLN A 103 0.41 -6.06 -12.10
CA GLN A 103 -0.26 -6.58 -13.27
C GLN A 103 -0.53 -8.07 -13.11
N PHE A 104 -1.79 -8.39 -12.83
CA PHE A 104 -2.28 -9.74 -12.62
C PHE A 104 -3.19 -10.18 -13.76
N THR A 105 -3.42 -11.49 -13.84
CA THR A 105 -4.39 -12.08 -14.75
C THR A 105 -5.80 -12.09 -14.12
N PRO A 106 -6.87 -12.26 -14.92
CA PRO A 106 -8.23 -12.35 -14.39
C PRO A 106 -8.42 -13.49 -13.38
N GLN A 107 -7.60 -14.54 -13.49
CA GLN A 107 -7.66 -15.70 -12.60
C GLN A 107 -7.33 -15.34 -11.15
N PHE A 108 -6.55 -14.27 -10.92
CA PHE A 108 -6.20 -13.80 -9.58
C PHE A 108 -7.44 -13.46 -8.74
N LEU A 109 -8.48 -12.87 -9.35
CA LEU A 109 -9.73 -12.50 -8.67
C LEU A 109 -10.59 -13.71 -8.28
N LYS A 110 -10.26 -14.91 -8.76
CA LYS A 110 -10.98 -16.16 -8.43
C LYS A 110 -10.30 -16.94 -7.31
N LEU A 111 -9.12 -16.52 -6.87
CA LEU A 111 -8.40 -17.17 -5.78
C LEU A 111 -9.14 -16.94 -4.47
N LYS A 112 -9.14 -17.95 -3.60
CA LYS A 112 -9.73 -17.83 -2.26
C LYS A 112 -8.71 -17.35 -1.24
N THR A 113 -7.50 -17.90 -1.32
CA THR A 113 -6.46 -17.68 -0.32
C THR A 113 -5.09 -17.59 -0.97
N VAL A 114 -4.35 -16.54 -0.64
CA VAL A 114 -2.95 -16.38 -1.07
C VAL A 114 -2.05 -16.18 0.14
N GLY A 115 -0.83 -16.69 0.05
CA GLY A 115 0.23 -16.46 1.03
C GLY A 115 1.17 -15.39 0.50
N ALA A 116 1.35 -14.31 1.24
CA ALA A 116 2.35 -13.30 0.95
C ALA A 116 3.53 -13.44 1.92
N THR A 117 4.65 -13.93 1.41
CA THR A 117 5.91 -13.96 2.15
C THR A 117 6.62 -12.61 1.98
N VAL A 118 7.00 -12.01 3.11
CA VAL A 118 7.71 -10.74 3.14
C VAL A 118 9.01 -10.91 3.92
N GLU A 119 10.12 -10.48 3.34
CA GLU A 119 11.40 -10.36 4.02
C GLU A 119 11.74 -8.89 4.22
N PHE A 120 12.22 -8.55 5.40
CA PHE A 120 12.59 -7.18 5.75
C PHE A 120 13.72 -7.15 6.77
N THR A 121 14.48 -6.07 6.77
CA THR A 121 15.50 -5.78 7.79
C THR A 121 14.97 -4.75 8.78
N VAL A 122 15.57 -4.75 9.98
CA VAL A 122 15.30 -3.78 11.04
C VAL A 122 16.63 -3.15 11.45
N GLY A 123 16.63 -1.84 11.65
CA GLY A 123 17.79 -1.08 12.09
C GLY A 123 18.15 -1.30 13.56
N SER A 124 18.75 -0.28 14.15
CA SER A 124 19.34 -0.34 15.50
C SER A 124 18.32 -0.38 16.64
N LYS A 125 17.10 0.12 16.40
CA LYS A 125 16.08 0.25 17.44
C LYS A 125 15.19 -0.99 17.47
N PRO A 126 14.81 -1.48 18.67
CA PRO A 126 13.82 -2.55 18.79
C PRO A 126 12.47 -2.07 18.26
N VAL A 127 11.77 -2.96 17.57
CA VAL A 127 10.43 -2.68 17.03
C VAL A 127 9.43 -3.50 17.81
N ASN A 128 8.53 -2.84 18.53
CA ASN A 128 7.46 -3.48 19.29
C ASN A 128 6.13 -3.31 18.57
N LYS A 129 5.26 -4.32 18.69
CA LYS A 129 3.89 -4.29 18.16
C LYS A 129 3.85 -3.86 16.69
N PHE A 130 4.77 -4.38 15.88
CA PHE A 130 4.78 -4.06 14.46
C PHE A 130 3.51 -4.61 13.81
N ARG A 131 2.74 -3.73 13.19
CA ARG A 131 1.41 -4.03 12.65
C ARG A 131 1.24 -3.38 11.28
N MET A 132 0.58 -4.08 10.37
CA MET A 132 0.20 -3.55 9.06
C MET A 132 -1.30 -3.62 8.88
N ILE A 133 -1.90 -2.50 8.51
CA ILE A 133 -3.29 -2.42 8.07
C ILE A 133 -3.27 -2.10 6.58
N GLU A 134 -3.83 -2.98 5.77
CA GLU A 134 -3.90 -2.82 4.33
C GLU A 134 -5.36 -2.76 3.87
N LYS A 135 -5.70 -1.71 3.12
CA LYS A 135 -7.08 -1.46 2.67
C LYS A 135 -7.10 -1.45 1.15
N HIS A 136 -7.98 -2.26 0.57
CA HIS A 136 -8.17 -2.37 -0.88
C HIS A 136 -9.49 -1.73 -1.29
N PHE A 137 -9.46 -0.93 -2.33
CA PHE A 137 -10.60 -0.20 -2.87
C PHE A 137 -10.71 -0.44 -4.38
N PHE A 138 -11.93 -0.52 -4.89
CA PHE A 138 -12.20 -0.32 -6.30
C PHE A 138 -12.97 0.98 -6.44
N ARG A 139 -12.35 2.00 -7.06
CA ARG A 139 -12.82 3.39 -7.01
C ARG A 139 -13.02 3.82 -5.54
N ASP A 140 -14.23 4.25 -5.18
CA ASP A 140 -14.59 4.69 -3.83
C ASP A 140 -15.17 3.57 -2.94
N LYS A 141 -15.18 2.31 -3.42
CA LYS A 141 -15.75 1.18 -2.68
C LYS A 141 -14.65 0.36 -2.01
N LEU A 142 -14.68 0.29 -0.68
CA LEU A 142 -13.85 -0.63 0.09
C LEU A 142 -14.19 -2.08 -0.27
N LEU A 143 -13.20 -2.82 -0.74
CA LEU A 143 -13.29 -4.25 -1.05
C LEU A 143 -13.02 -5.09 0.20
N LYS A 144 -11.89 -4.81 0.86
CA LYS A 144 -11.43 -5.56 2.04
C LYS A 144 -10.43 -4.73 2.84
N THR A 145 -10.40 -4.97 4.14
CA THR A 145 -9.33 -4.54 5.04
C THR A 145 -8.65 -5.79 5.59
N PHE A 146 -7.32 -5.81 5.48
CA PHE A 146 -6.46 -6.80 6.10
C PHE A 146 -5.70 -6.13 7.24
N ASP A 147 -5.53 -6.85 8.33
CA ASP A 147 -4.96 -6.35 9.56
C ASP A 147 -4.07 -7.44 10.14
N PHE A 148 -2.76 -7.23 10.04
CA PHE A 148 -1.76 -8.22 10.40
C PHE A 148 -0.82 -7.67 11.45
N GLU A 149 -0.53 -8.50 12.45
CA GLU A 149 0.49 -8.22 13.45
C GLU A 149 1.73 -9.06 13.17
N PHE A 150 2.87 -8.40 12.96
CA PHE A 150 4.18 -9.03 12.92
C PHE A 150 4.70 -9.32 14.33
N GLY A 151 4.35 -8.47 15.30
CA GLY A 151 4.78 -8.58 16.69
C GLY A 151 6.11 -7.88 16.97
N PHE A 152 6.99 -8.52 17.73
CA PHE A 152 8.30 -7.98 18.08
C PHE A 152 9.34 -8.32 17.02
N CYS A 153 10.11 -7.33 16.56
CA CYS A 153 11.22 -7.55 15.65
C CYS A 153 12.55 -7.19 16.32
N ILE A 154 13.53 -8.09 16.16
CA ILE A 154 14.84 -7.99 16.81
C ILE A 154 15.67 -6.87 16.12
N PRO A 155 16.35 -5.99 16.86
CA PRO A 155 17.29 -5.03 16.27
C PRO A 155 18.37 -5.71 15.42
N TYR A 156 18.85 -5.04 14.38
CA TYR A 156 19.91 -5.52 13.49
C TYR A 156 19.67 -6.93 12.93
N SER A 157 18.42 -7.24 12.60
CA SER A 157 18.04 -8.56 12.12
C SER A 157 17.33 -8.48 10.77
N ARG A 158 17.39 -9.60 10.04
CA ARG A 158 16.50 -9.88 8.92
C ARG A 158 15.37 -10.77 9.43
N ASN A 159 14.15 -10.36 9.13
CA ASN A 159 12.93 -11.04 9.54
C ASN A 159 12.20 -11.54 8.30
N THR A 160 11.44 -12.62 8.48
CA THR A 160 10.56 -13.16 7.46
C THR A 160 9.20 -13.39 8.08
N CYS A 161 8.16 -12.90 7.42
CA CYS A 161 6.78 -13.09 7.83
C CYS A 161 5.97 -13.60 6.63
N GLU A 162 4.99 -14.46 6.90
CA GLU A 162 4.02 -14.87 5.89
C GLU A 162 2.62 -14.46 6.35
N HIS A 163 1.98 -13.58 5.57
CA HIS A 163 0.60 -13.18 5.78
C HIS A 163 -0.31 -14.01 4.89
N ILE A 164 -1.40 -14.50 5.47
CA ILE A 164 -2.42 -15.27 4.76
C ILE A 164 -3.57 -14.33 4.44
N TYR A 165 -3.80 -14.10 3.16
CA TYR A 165 -4.86 -13.25 2.65
C TYR A 165 -6.05 -14.12 2.25
N GLU A 166 -7.16 -13.96 2.95
CA GLU A 166 -8.45 -14.54 2.57
C GLU A 166 -9.24 -13.52 1.74
N PHE A 167 -9.41 -13.83 0.46
CA PHE A 167 -10.08 -12.93 -0.47
C PHE A 167 -11.59 -12.90 -0.22
N PRO A 168 -12.23 -11.71 -0.31
CA PRO A 168 -13.67 -11.63 -0.24
C PRO A 168 -14.31 -12.32 -1.45
N THR A 169 -15.51 -12.86 -1.29
CA THR A 169 -16.33 -13.26 -2.44
C THR A 169 -16.83 -12.01 -3.15
N LEU A 170 -16.34 -11.77 -4.36
CA LEU A 170 -16.72 -10.63 -5.19
C LEU A 170 -17.89 -11.00 -6.13
N PRO A 171 -18.91 -10.13 -6.29
CA PRO A 171 -19.94 -10.34 -7.29
C PRO A 171 -19.37 -10.41 -8.72
N PRO A 172 -19.91 -11.25 -9.62
CA PRO A 172 -19.40 -11.39 -10.99
C PRO A 172 -19.32 -10.06 -11.76
N ASP A 173 -20.32 -9.19 -11.60
CA ASP A 173 -20.33 -7.88 -12.28
C ASP A 173 -19.17 -6.99 -11.82
N LEU A 174 -18.88 -6.99 -10.51
CA LEU A 174 -17.75 -6.25 -9.96
C LEU A 174 -16.41 -6.80 -10.45
N VAL A 175 -16.27 -8.14 -10.54
CA VAL A 175 -15.07 -8.78 -11.10
C VAL A 175 -14.85 -8.34 -12.55
N ASN A 176 -15.90 -8.33 -13.37
CA ASN A 176 -15.83 -7.89 -14.76
C ASN A 176 -15.43 -6.41 -14.86
N GLU A 177 -15.99 -5.53 -14.02
CA GLU A 177 -15.60 -4.12 -13.95
C GLU A 177 -14.12 -3.95 -13.56
N MET A 178 -13.65 -4.67 -12.54
CA MET A 178 -12.25 -4.61 -12.10
C MET A 178 -11.26 -5.05 -13.20
N ILE A 179 -11.66 -6.02 -14.04
CA ILE A 179 -10.85 -6.44 -15.21
C ILE A 179 -10.87 -5.38 -16.30
N ALA A 180 -12.04 -4.77 -16.58
CA ALA A 180 -12.21 -3.77 -17.63
C ALA A 180 -11.56 -2.41 -17.29
N CYS A 181 -11.40 -2.10 -16.01
CA CYS A 181 -10.90 -0.83 -15.48
C CYS A 181 -9.55 -1.02 -14.76
N PRO A 182 -8.43 -1.23 -15.48
CA PRO A 182 -7.12 -1.42 -14.87
C PRO A 182 -6.70 -0.17 -14.06
N PHE A 183 -6.01 -0.40 -12.94
CA PHE A 183 -5.49 0.64 -12.02
C PHE A 183 -6.55 1.49 -11.29
N GLU A 184 -7.84 1.16 -11.45
CA GLU A 184 -8.92 1.70 -10.61
C GLU A 184 -9.11 0.90 -9.32
N THR A 185 -8.54 -0.30 -9.24
CA THR A 185 -8.33 -0.98 -7.95
C THR A 185 -7.03 -0.47 -7.35
N ARG A 186 -7.09 0.00 -6.10
CA ARG A 186 -5.97 0.62 -5.38
C ARG A 186 -5.92 0.15 -3.94
N SER A 187 -4.76 0.23 -3.33
CA SER A 187 -4.60 -0.04 -1.90
C SER A 187 -3.71 0.96 -1.20
N ASP A 188 -3.99 1.11 0.10
CA ASP A 188 -3.12 1.77 1.07
C ASP A 188 -2.66 0.73 2.09
N SER A 189 -1.34 0.61 2.27
CA SER A 189 -0.71 -0.25 3.29
C SER A 189 -0.07 0.65 4.35
N PHE A 190 -0.64 0.66 5.54
CA PHE A 190 -0.24 1.48 6.69
C PHE A 190 0.53 0.61 7.70
N TYR A 191 1.73 1.03 8.07
CA TYR A 191 2.59 0.29 8.99
C TYR A 191 2.78 1.07 10.29
N PHE A 192 2.54 0.39 11.40
CA PHE A 192 2.55 0.97 12.73
C PHE A 192 3.57 0.27 13.62
N VAL A 193 4.25 1.06 14.45
CA VAL A 193 5.07 0.59 15.57
C VAL A 193 4.57 1.32 16.81
N ASP A 194 4.21 0.57 17.85
CA ASP A 194 3.58 1.12 19.07
C ASP A 194 2.44 2.11 18.74
N ASP A 195 1.55 1.69 17.83
CA ASP A 195 0.36 2.45 17.37
C ASP A 195 0.66 3.80 16.68
N CYS A 196 1.92 4.07 16.32
CA CYS A 196 2.35 5.23 15.56
C CYS A 196 2.64 4.85 14.10
N LEU A 197 2.05 5.57 13.15
CA LEU A 197 2.32 5.36 11.72
C LEU A 197 3.77 5.72 11.38
N ILE A 198 4.54 4.75 10.91
CA ILE A 198 5.95 4.93 10.52
C ILE A 198 6.17 4.85 9.01
N MET A 199 5.30 4.15 8.29
CA MET A 199 5.43 3.94 6.86
C MET A 199 4.05 3.78 6.22
N HIS A 200 3.92 4.30 5.00
CA HIS A 200 2.69 4.21 4.24
C HIS A 200 3.06 3.97 2.77
N ASN A 201 2.64 2.81 2.27
CA ASN A 201 2.86 2.41 0.89
C ASN A 201 1.52 2.38 0.15
N LYS A 202 1.59 2.52 -1.17
CA LYS A 202 0.44 2.55 -2.07
C LYS A 202 0.64 1.55 -3.18
N ALA A 203 -0.47 1.02 -3.70
CA ALA A 203 -0.42 0.23 -4.92
C ALA A 203 -1.66 0.43 -5.80
N ASP A 204 -1.51 0.14 -7.09
CA ASP A 204 -2.61 -0.05 -8.01
C ASP A 204 -2.53 -1.40 -8.72
N TYR A 205 -3.69 -1.89 -9.16
CA TYR A 205 -3.83 -3.25 -9.66
C TYR A 205 -4.55 -3.25 -11.01
N ALA A 206 -3.99 -3.99 -11.96
CA ALA A 206 -4.65 -4.40 -13.18
C ALA A 206 -4.87 -5.91 -13.17
N TYR A 207 -6.04 -6.35 -13.64
CA TYR A 207 -6.42 -7.78 -13.71
C TYR A 207 -6.63 -8.26 -15.14
N ASN A 208 -6.20 -7.49 -16.15
CA ASN A 208 -6.30 -7.80 -17.56
C ASN A 208 -5.00 -8.36 -18.16
N GLY A 209 -4.02 -8.70 -17.31
CA GLY A 209 -2.75 -9.29 -17.75
C GLY A 209 -2.95 -10.64 -18.43
N GLY A 210 -2.11 -10.95 -19.42
CA GLY A 210 -2.17 -12.19 -20.18
C GLY A 210 -3.24 -12.23 -21.28
N ASN A 211 -4.06 -11.19 -21.44
CA ASN A 211 -4.86 -10.99 -22.64
C ASN A 211 -3.94 -10.50 -23.77
N SER A 212 -3.19 -11.41 -24.38
CA SER A 212 -2.63 -11.18 -25.71
C SER A 212 -3.82 -10.99 -26.66
N THR A 213 -3.95 -9.80 -27.24
CA THR A 213 -4.68 -9.60 -28.51
C THR A 213 -4.19 -10.57 -29.58
#